data_AF-A0A7Y7PST8-F1
#
_entry.id   AF-A0A7Y7PST8-F1
#
_cell.length_a   1.000
_cell.length_b   1.000
_cell.length_c   1.000
_cell.angle_alpha   90.00
_cell.angle_beta   90.00
_cell.angle_gamma   90.00
#
_symmetry.space_group_name_H-M   'P 1'
#
loop_
_entity.id
_entity.type
_entity.pdbx_description
1 polymer ?
#
loop_
_entity_poly.entity_id
_entity_poly.type
_entity_poly.pdbx_seq_one_letter_code
_entity_poly.pdbx_strand_id
1 'polypeptide(L)'
;MTASSTAGAFERDLASRQTYHQANAEQDFALLPTFTALGIAPLPELFVNWARFEEVDAFQTADVARYFDDLWYPVADDIDLFDASLSWLVSIRHDGVVSVIR
;
A
#
# COMPACT_ATOMS: atom_id res chain seq x y z
N MET A 1 28.33 -13.52 2.50
CA MET A 1 27.14 -12.77 2.02
C MET A 1 26.12 -12.79 3.14
N THR A 2 25.98 -11.68 3.87
CA THR A 2 25.03 -11.54 4.98
C THR A 2 24.12 -10.35 4.68
N ALA A 3 23.13 -10.59 3.85
CA ALA A 3 21.98 -9.71 3.68
C ALA A 3 20.75 -10.56 4.00
N SER A 4 20.36 -10.65 5.28
CA SER A 4 19.17 -11.44 5.64
C SER A 4 18.53 -11.10 6.99
N SER A 5 19.21 -10.44 7.94
CA SER A 5 18.59 -10.15 9.24
C SER A 5 17.83 -8.81 9.34
N THR A 6 18.18 -7.80 8.52
CA THR A 6 17.69 -6.43 8.71
C THR A 6 16.37 -6.13 7.97
N ALA A 7 16.21 -6.61 6.73
CA ALA A 7 14.99 -6.38 5.94
C ALA A 7 13.73 -6.92 6.62
N GLY A 8 13.80 -8.15 7.17
CA GLY A 8 12.67 -8.73 7.90
C GLY A 8 12.36 -8.03 9.23
N ALA A 9 13.30 -7.28 9.81
CA ALA A 9 13.03 -6.52 11.04
C ALA A 9 12.19 -5.27 10.76
N PHE A 10 12.46 -4.59 9.64
CA PHE A 10 11.68 -3.43 9.19
C PHE A 10 10.24 -3.82 8.86
N GLU A 11 10.03 -4.87 8.07
CA GLU A 11 8.68 -5.36 7.70
C GLU A 11 7.85 -5.71 8.94
N ARG A 12 8.45 -6.36 9.95
CA ARG A 12 7.77 -6.68 11.21
C ARG A 12 7.40 -5.45 12.03
N ASP A 13 8.30 -4.46 12.11
CA ASP A 13 8.01 -3.20 12.79
C ASP A 13 6.89 -2.45 12.07
N LEU A 14 6.92 -2.41 10.74
CA LEU A 14 5.88 -1.81 9.91
C LEU A 14 4.52 -2.48 10.16
N ALA A 15 4.44 -3.80 10.06
CA ALA A 15 3.22 -4.57 10.31
C ALA A 15 2.66 -4.34 11.73
N SER A 16 3.52 -4.12 12.73
CA SER A 16 3.09 -3.87 14.11
C SER A 16 2.41 -2.51 14.32
N ARG A 17 2.59 -1.57 13.40
CA ARG A 17 2.03 -0.21 13.46
C ARG A 17 0.77 -0.03 12.61
N GLN A 18 0.41 -1.04 11.82
CA GLN A 18 -0.76 -1.01 10.96
C GLN A 18 -2.05 -1.05 11.76
N THR A 19 -3.01 -0.22 11.34
CA THR A 19 -4.39 -0.26 11.83
C THR A 19 -5.31 -0.75 10.72
N TYR A 20 -6.13 -1.76 10.99
CA TYR A 20 -7.06 -2.30 10.01
C TYR A 20 -8.17 -1.30 9.65
N HIS A 21 -8.47 -1.21 8.36
CA HIS A 21 -9.63 -0.48 7.86
C HIS A 21 -10.74 -1.46 7.47
N GLN A 22 -11.99 -1.09 7.71
CA GLN A 22 -13.15 -1.92 7.34
C GLN A 22 -13.49 -1.76 5.85
N ALA A 23 -12.51 -2.02 4.99
CA ALA A 23 -12.67 -2.14 3.55
C ALA A 23 -12.03 -3.46 3.09
N ASN A 24 -12.60 -4.04 2.03
CA ASN A 24 -12.04 -5.20 1.35
C ASN A 24 -11.73 -4.79 -0.09
N ALA A 25 -10.46 -4.89 -0.50
CA ALA A 25 -10.02 -4.54 -1.83
C ALA A 25 -10.57 -5.45 -2.95
N GLU A 26 -11.10 -6.63 -2.61
CA GLU A 26 -11.74 -7.54 -3.56
C GLU A 26 -13.22 -7.22 -3.84
N GLN A 27 -13.84 -6.29 -3.11
CA GLN A 27 -15.28 -6.06 -3.14
C GLN A 27 -15.63 -4.60 -3.46
N ASP A 28 -15.85 -4.31 -4.76
CA ASP A 28 -16.20 -2.98 -5.27
C ASP A 28 -15.28 -1.86 -4.74
N PHE A 29 -13.97 -2.16 -4.68
CA PHE A 29 -12.97 -1.26 -4.12
C PHE A 29 -12.64 -0.11 -5.06
N ALA A 30 -12.56 1.10 -4.50
CA ALA A 30 -12.10 2.28 -5.21
C ALA A 30 -11.07 3.02 -4.36
N LEU A 31 -9.87 3.20 -4.92
CA LEU A 31 -8.72 3.69 -4.17
C LEU A 31 -8.93 5.10 -3.58
N LEU A 32 -9.35 6.07 -4.41
CA LEU A 32 -9.51 7.46 -3.97
C LEU A 32 -10.65 7.64 -2.95
N PRO A 33 -11.84 7.02 -3.12
CA PRO A 33 -12.84 6.97 -2.06
C PRO A 33 -12.31 6.37 -0.74
N THR A 34 -11.55 5.28 -0.80
CA THR A 34 -10.93 4.69 0.40
C THR A 34 -9.94 5.66 1.05
N PHE A 35 -9.07 6.32 0.28
CA PHE A 35 -8.16 7.34 0.83
C PHE A 35 -8.92 8.49 1.48
N THR A 36 -10.00 8.95 0.86
CA THR A 36 -10.86 10.00 1.42
C THR A 36 -11.50 9.55 2.74
N ALA A 37 -12.01 8.32 2.81
CA ALA A 37 -12.57 7.74 4.04
C ALA A 37 -11.51 7.58 5.15
N LEU A 38 -10.27 7.33 4.75
CA LEU A 38 -9.11 7.32 5.62
C LEU A 38 -8.59 8.73 5.94
N GLY A 39 -9.17 9.81 5.43
CA GLY A 39 -8.67 11.18 5.64
C GLY A 39 -7.27 11.40 5.06
N ILE A 40 -6.93 10.70 3.98
CA ILE A 40 -5.70 10.82 3.20
C ILE A 40 -6.02 11.65 1.95
N ALA A 41 -5.21 12.68 1.72
CA ALA A 41 -5.19 13.44 0.47
C ALA A 41 -3.86 13.14 -0.22
N PRO A 42 -3.81 12.19 -1.17
CA PRO A 42 -2.56 11.80 -1.79
C PRO A 42 -1.98 12.96 -2.62
N LEU A 43 -0.65 13.07 -2.64
CA LEU A 43 0.05 13.91 -3.62
C LEU A 43 -0.19 13.40 -5.05
N PRO A 44 0.16 14.17 -6.11
CA PRO A 44 -0.03 13.73 -7.51
C PRO A 44 0.77 12.49 -7.91
N GLU A 45 1.83 12.18 -7.19
CA GLU A 45 2.67 11.00 -7.40
C GLU A 45 2.52 10.03 -6.22
N LEU A 46 2.26 8.77 -6.53
CA LEU A 46 2.23 7.65 -5.59
C LEU A 46 3.41 6.73 -5.83
N PHE A 47 3.92 6.21 -4.74
CA PHE A 47 4.89 5.13 -4.72
C PHE A 47 4.20 3.81 -4.42
N VAL A 48 4.55 2.79 -5.19
CA VAL A 48 4.09 1.41 -5.03
C VAL A 48 5.30 0.57 -4.64
N ASN A 49 5.25 0.00 -3.44
CA ASN A 49 6.16 -1.06 -3.03
C ASN A 49 5.47 -2.41 -3.30
N TRP A 50 6.12 -3.25 -4.09
CA TRP A 50 5.63 -4.59 -4.45
C TRP A 50 6.00 -5.67 -3.45
N ALA A 51 7.15 -5.50 -2.78
CA ALA A 51 7.63 -6.40 -1.76
C ALA A 51 8.87 -5.79 -1.08
N ARG A 52 8.91 -5.85 0.25
CA ARG A 52 10.14 -5.70 1.05
C ARG A 52 10.91 -4.37 0.88
N PHE A 53 10.35 -3.39 0.18
CA PHE A 53 10.98 -2.10 -0.16
C PHE A 53 12.34 -2.25 -0.85
N GLU A 54 12.53 -3.35 -1.58
CA GLU A 54 13.74 -3.57 -2.39
C GLU A 54 13.68 -2.76 -3.69
N GLU A 55 12.48 -2.59 -4.25
CA GLU A 55 12.16 -1.77 -5.40
C GLU A 55 10.84 -1.03 -5.16
N VAL A 56 10.78 0.22 -5.61
CA VAL A 56 9.62 1.09 -5.47
C VAL A 56 9.40 1.80 -6.79
N ASP A 57 8.22 1.63 -7.36
CA ASP A 57 7.81 2.31 -8.58
C ASP A 57 7.03 3.59 -8.25
N ALA A 58 7.13 4.56 -9.14
CA ALA A 58 6.42 5.84 -9.05
C ALA A 58 5.40 5.96 -10.18
N PHE A 59 4.16 6.31 -9.83
CA PHE A 59 3.07 6.49 -10.76
C PHE A 59 2.30 7.77 -10.47
N GLN A 60 1.58 8.29 -11.46
CA GLN A 60 0.58 9.33 -11.19
C GLN A 60 -0.57 8.71 -10.37
N THR A 61 -0.98 9.39 -9.32
CA THR A 61 -2.07 8.97 -8.42
C THR A 61 -3.36 8.66 -9.18
N ALA A 62 -3.65 9.46 -10.20
CA ALA A 62 -4.81 9.26 -11.06
C ALA A 62 -4.74 7.94 -11.84
N ASP A 63 -3.54 7.51 -12.25
CA ASP A 63 -3.35 6.26 -12.97
C ASP A 63 -3.44 5.06 -12.04
N VAL A 64 -2.82 5.12 -10.85
CA VAL A 64 -2.97 4.05 -9.83
C VAL A 64 -4.43 3.85 -9.46
N ALA A 65 -5.18 4.94 -9.27
CA ALA A 65 -6.60 4.88 -8.95
C ALA A 65 -7.45 4.32 -10.10
N ARG A 66 -7.06 4.59 -11.35
CA ARG A 66 -7.81 4.17 -12.54
C ARG A 66 -7.55 2.71 -12.90
N TYR A 67 -6.32 2.25 -12.73
CA TYR A 67 -5.86 0.92 -13.14
C TYR A 67 -5.53 0.04 -11.92
N PHE A 68 -6.18 0.30 -10.79
CA PHE A 68 -5.89 -0.39 -9.54
C PHE A 68 -5.98 -1.93 -9.70
N ASP A 69 -7.04 -2.43 -10.32
CA ASP A 69 -7.26 -3.87 -10.54
C ASP A 69 -6.27 -4.49 -11.54
N ASP A 70 -5.62 -3.67 -12.38
CA ASP A 70 -4.55 -4.13 -13.28
C ASP A 70 -3.18 -4.13 -12.58
N LEU A 71 -3.01 -3.28 -11.55
CA LEU A 71 -1.78 -3.17 -10.76
C LEU A 71 -1.72 -4.18 -9.62
N TRP A 72 -2.84 -4.37 -8.91
CA TRP A 72 -2.92 -5.27 -7.77
C TRP A 72 -3.70 -6.51 -8.14
N TYR A 73 -3.03 -7.66 -8.17
CA TYR A 73 -3.69 -8.94 -8.45
C TYR A 73 -4.11 -9.62 -7.14
N PRO A 74 -5.43 -9.79 -6.89
CA PRO A 74 -5.91 -10.50 -5.71
C PRO A 74 -5.27 -11.89 -5.59
N VAL A 75 -5.11 -12.36 -4.36
CA VAL A 75 -4.53 -13.68 -4.00
C VAL A 75 -3.02 -13.81 -4.26
N ALA A 76 -2.40 -12.98 -5.10
CA ALA A 76 -0.97 -13.05 -5.39
C ALA A 76 -0.14 -12.01 -4.63
N ASP A 77 -0.56 -10.75 -4.64
CA ASP A 77 0.33 -9.64 -4.29
C ASP A 77 -0.12 -8.90 -3.02
N ASP A 78 0.84 -8.62 -2.15
CA ASP A 78 0.71 -7.59 -1.11
C ASP A 78 1.39 -6.32 -1.64
N ILE A 79 0.73 -5.17 -1.60
CA ILE A 79 1.32 -3.90 -2.02
C ILE A 79 1.22 -2.84 -0.91
N ASP A 80 2.21 -1.95 -0.86
CA ASP A 80 2.15 -0.74 -0.05
C ASP A 80 2.12 0.50 -0.93
N LEU A 81 1.20 1.41 -0.61
CA LEU A 81 0.99 2.68 -1.27
C LEU A 81 1.36 3.82 -0.32
N PHE A 82 2.16 4.76 -0.78
CA PHE A 82 2.56 5.96 -0.03
C PHE A 82 2.92 7.08 -0.99
N ASP A 83 3.15 8.29 -0.48
CA ASP A 83 3.62 9.42 -1.28
C ASP A 83 4.86 10.08 -0.66
N ALA A 84 5.39 11.10 -1.32
CA ALA A 84 6.59 11.82 -0.90
C ALA A 84 6.47 12.52 0.47
N SER A 85 5.25 12.65 1.04
CA SER A 85 5.09 13.19 2.39
C SER A 85 5.57 12.20 3.47
N LEU A 86 5.57 10.90 3.17
CA LEU A 86 5.85 9.81 4.12
C LEU A 86 5.03 9.90 5.42
N SER A 87 3.87 10.56 5.37
CA SER A 87 2.98 10.78 6.52
C SER A 87 1.86 9.74 6.63
N TRP A 88 1.82 8.81 5.69
CA TRP A 88 0.87 7.71 5.66
C TRP A 88 1.43 6.59 4.78
N LEU A 89 0.96 5.38 5.05
CA LEU A 89 1.19 4.21 4.21
C LEU A 89 -0.07 3.35 4.26
N VAL A 90 -0.61 3.00 3.10
CA VAL A 90 -1.74 2.09 2.97
C VAL A 90 -1.23 0.76 2.44
N SER A 91 -1.41 -0.30 3.21
CA SER A 91 -1.09 -1.65 2.78
C SER A 91 -2.36 -2.35 2.32
N ILE A 92 -2.29 -3.01 1.18
CA ILE A 92 -3.35 -3.83 0.63
C ILE A 92 -2.79 -5.24 0.49
N ARG A 93 -3.30 -6.16 1.30
CA ARG A 93 -2.88 -7.56 1.28
C ARG A 93 -3.61 -8.32 0.18
N HIS A 94 -3.01 -9.40 -0.29
CA HIS A 94 -3.52 -10.34 -1.28
C HIS A 94 -4.91 -10.91 -0.94
N ASP A 95 -5.36 -10.89 0.32
CA ASP A 95 -6.70 -11.29 0.75
C ASP A 95 -7.70 -10.11 0.84
N GLY A 96 -7.34 -8.97 0.25
CA GLY A 96 -8.14 -7.76 0.20
C GLY A 96 -8.11 -6.94 1.49
N VAL A 97 -7.39 -7.35 2.54
CA VAL A 97 -7.32 -6.58 3.78
C VAL A 97 -6.58 -5.26 3.55
N VAL A 98 -7.25 -4.17 3.87
CA VAL A 98 -6.68 -2.81 3.84
C VAL A 98 -6.26 -2.41 5.26
N SER A 99 -5.01 -1.97 5.40
CA SER A 99 -4.50 -1.40 6.65
C SER A 99 -3.75 -0.10 6.39
N VAL A 100 -3.63 0.72 7.43
CA VAL A 100 -3.01 2.05 7.33
C VAL A 100 -2.05 2.31 8.49
N ILE A 101 -0.95 2.98 8.18
CA ILE A 101 -0.02 3.60 9.13
C ILE A 101 -0.10 5.11 8.94
N ARG A 102 0.03 5.85 10.05
CA ARG A 102 0.08 7.32 10.12
C ARG A 102 1.36 7.77 10.80
#